data_AF-A0A961W032-F1
#
_entry.id   AF-A0A961W032-F1
#
_cell.length_a   1.000
_cell.length_b   1.000
_cell.length_c   1.000
_cell.angle_alpha   90.00
_cell.angle_beta   90.00
_cell.angle_gamma   90.00
#
_symmetry.space_group_name_H-M   'P 1'
#
loop_
_entity.id
_entity.type
_entity.pdbx_description
1 polymer ?
#
loop_
_entity_poly.entity_id
_entity_poly.type
_entity_poly.pdbx_seq_one_letter_code
_entity_poly.pdbx_strand_id
1 'polypeptide(L)'
;MPGPARLSEADAVEIWIARWLRVPLKALVARYRCDSRRIYEVWWEERFPASRAKAEAEFRRRHPALRDRTSYGYRRIPRTVPATGQMGLFE
;
A
#
# COMPACT_ATOMS: atom_id res chain seq x y z
N MET A 1 -23.05 14.06 3.02
CA MET A 1 -21.96 13.09 2.76
C MET A 1 -20.98 13.16 3.93
N PRO A 2 -20.88 12.14 4.79
CA PRO A 2 -19.84 12.15 5.82
C PRO A 2 -18.46 12.21 5.14
N GLY A 3 -17.64 13.16 5.56
CA GLY A 3 -16.29 13.37 4.99
C GLY A 3 -15.41 12.13 5.12
N PRO A 4 -14.32 12.04 4.35
CA PRO A 4 -13.49 10.83 4.31
C PRO A 4 -12.95 10.55 5.71
N ALA A 5 -13.19 9.33 6.20
CA ALA A 5 -12.70 8.89 7.51
C ALA A 5 -11.19 9.16 7.60
N ARG A 6 -10.76 9.77 8.73
CA ARG A 6 -9.34 9.96 8.98
C ARG A 6 -8.75 8.60 9.28
N LEU A 7 -7.85 8.12 8.42
CA LEU A 7 -7.06 6.92 8.71
C LEU A 7 -6.27 7.14 9.99
N SER A 8 -6.27 6.15 10.88
CA SER A 8 -5.43 6.10 12.07
C SER A 8 -4.15 5.30 11.81
N GLU A 9 -3.22 5.33 12.77
CA GLU A 9 -2.04 4.47 12.72
C GLU A 9 -2.40 2.97 12.76
N ALA A 10 -3.44 2.60 13.52
CA ALA A 10 -3.92 1.23 13.58
C ALA A 10 -4.47 0.78 12.21
N ASP A 11 -5.20 1.66 11.51
CA ASP A 11 -5.68 1.38 10.15
C ASP A 11 -4.50 1.21 9.18
N ALA A 12 -3.45 2.03 9.31
CA ALA A 12 -2.26 1.91 8.49
C ALA A 12 -1.57 0.55 8.65
N VAL A 13 -1.50 0.04 9.89
CA VAL A 13 -0.99 -1.31 10.18
C VAL A 13 -1.84 -2.39 9.51
N GLU A 14 -3.17 -2.30 9.64
CA GLU A 14 -4.08 -3.27 9.03
C GLU A 14 -4.06 -3.22 7.49
N ILE A 15 -3.88 -2.04 6.90
CA ILE A 15 -3.71 -1.85 5.44
C ILE A 15 -2.45 -2.57 4.93
N TRP A 16 -1.35 -2.54 5.69
CA TRP A 16 -0.13 -3.29 5.38
C TRP A 16 -0.36 -4.80 5.47
N ILE A 17 -0.98 -5.27 6.54
CA ILE A 17 -1.32 -6.69 6.74
C ILE A 17 -2.22 -7.18 5.59
N ALA A 18 -3.26 -6.43 5.26
CA ALA A 18 -4.20 -6.79 4.20
C ALA A 18 -3.52 -6.87 2.83
N ARG A 19 -2.52 -6.02 2.55
CA ARG A 19 -1.70 -6.12 1.35
C ARG A 19 -0.95 -7.45 1.27
N TRP A 20 -0.32 -7.88 2.36
CA TRP A 20 0.40 -9.15 2.43
C TRP A 20 -0.52 -10.36 2.32
N LEU A 21 -1.76 -10.22 2.82
CA LEU A 21 -2.84 -11.19 2.61
C LEU A 21 -3.45 -11.13 1.19
N ARG A 22 -2.89 -10.33 0.28
CA ARG A 22 -3.34 -10.13 -1.11
C ARG A 22 -4.80 -9.64 -1.22
N VAL A 23 -5.27 -8.88 -0.23
CA VAL A 23 -6.59 -8.23 -0.29
C VAL A 23 -6.58 -7.19 -1.42
N PRO A 24 -7.59 -7.18 -2.30
CA PRO A 24 -7.61 -6.26 -3.43
C PRO A 24 -7.83 -4.81 -2.97
N LEU A 25 -7.17 -3.87 -3.65
CA LEU A 25 -7.23 -2.42 -3.32
C LEU A 25 -8.68 -1.90 -3.26
N LYS A 26 -9.56 -2.36 -4.16
CA LYS A 26 -10.99 -1.98 -4.17
C LYS A 26 -11.69 -2.30 -2.84
N ALA A 27 -11.32 -3.42 -2.21
CA ALA A 27 -11.90 -3.82 -0.93
C ALA A 27 -11.37 -2.96 0.21
N LEU A 28 -10.10 -2.54 0.16
CA LEU A 28 -9.53 -1.60 1.13
C LEU A 28 -10.22 -0.24 1.04
N VAL A 29 -10.36 0.31 -0.17
CA VAL A 29 -11.06 1.59 -0.41
C VAL A 29 -12.50 1.53 0.12
N ALA A 30 -13.22 0.45 -0.16
CA ALA A 30 -14.59 0.26 0.34
C ALA A 30 -14.65 0.15 1.87
N ARG A 31 -13.71 -0.59 2.48
CA ARG A 31 -13.65 -0.84 3.93
C ARG A 31 -13.30 0.42 4.71
N TYR A 32 -12.26 1.14 4.28
CA TYR A 32 -11.75 2.33 4.98
C TYR A 32 -12.43 3.63 4.51
N ARG A 33 -13.31 3.56 3.50
CA ARG A 33 -14.03 4.71 2.92
C ARG A 33 -13.10 5.87 2.59
N CYS A 34 -11.94 5.55 2.02
CA CYS A 34 -10.89 6.51 1.71
C CYS A 34 -10.39 6.32 0.28
N ASP A 35 -9.88 7.39 -0.32
CA ASP A 35 -9.28 7.34 -1.66
C ASP A 35 -8.11 6.37 -1.73
N SER A 36 -7.95 5.71 -2.88
CA SER A 36 -6.80 4.86 -3.19
C SER A 36 -5.47 5.57 -2.92
N ARG A 37 -5.41 6.89 -3.15
CA ARG A 37 -4.23 7.72 -2.87
C ARG A 37 -3.79 7.65 -1.40
N ARG A 38 -4.75 7.67 -0.45
CA ARG A 38 -4.42 7.55 0.98
C ARG A 38 -3.87 6.19 1.34
N ILE A 39 -4.33 5.13 0.68
CA ILE A 39 -3.76 3.78 0.83
C ILE A 39 -2.31 3.76 0.33
N TYR A 40 -2.02 4.45 -0.79
CA TYR A 40 -0.65 4.57 -1.28
C TYR A 40 0.24 5.41 -0.35
N GLU A 41 -0.26 6.50 0.25
CA GLU A 41 0.47 7.29 1.26
C GLU A 41 0.89 6.42 2.47
N VAL A 42 0.03 5.47 2.88
CA VAL A 42 0.36 4.47 3.91
C VAL A 42 1.46 3.53 3.42
N TRP A 43 1.34 3.01 2.20
CA TRP A 43 2.35 2.11 1.63
C TRP A 43 3.70 2.79 1.37
N TRP A 44 3.71 4.12 1.16
CA TRP A 44 4.94 4.92 1.06
C TRP A 44 5.47 5.41 2.41
N GLU A 45 4.77 5.12 3.51
CA GLU A 45 5.11 5.62 4.84
C GLU A 45 5.19 7.16 4.94
N GLU A 46 4.57 7.90 4.01
CA GLU A 46 4.59 9.37 3.99
C GLU A 46 3.83 9.98 5.17
N ARG A 47 2.73 9.32 5.57
CA ARG A 47 1.82 9.82 6.60
C ARG A 47 1.97 9.12 7.94
N PHE A 48 2.38 7.86 7.93
CA PHE A 48 2.58 7.03 9.11
C PHE A 48 3.96 6.37 9.04
N PRO A 49 5.03 7.09 9.40
CA PRO A 49 6.37 6.54 9.42
C PRO A 49 6.43 5.37 10.42
N ALA A 50 7.17 4.32 10.08
CA ALA A 50 7.30 3.08 10.87
C ALA A 50 6.02 2.21 10.99
N SER A 51 4.92 2.57 10.32
CA SER A 51 3.72 1.72 10.25
C SER A 51 4.01 0.36 9.62
N ARG A 52 4.97 0.31 8.67
CA ARG A 52 5.41 -0.94 8.05
C ARG A 52 6.06 -1.88 9.06
N ALA A 53 6.97 -1.37 9.89
CA ALA A 53 7.68 -2.17 10.89
C ALA A 53 6.72 -2.73 11.94
N LYS A 54 5.78 -1.90 12.41
CA LYS A 54 4.71 -2.33 13.32
C LYS A 54 3.83 -3.42 12.70
N ALA A 55 3.44 -3.22 11.44
CA ALA A 55 2.67 -4.21 10.70
C ALA A 55 3.43 -5.53 10.53
N GLU A 56 4.73 -5.49 10.23
CA GLU A 56 5.56 -6.68 10.05
C GLU A 56 5.63 -7.50 11.34
N ALA A 57 5.86 -6.84 12.48
CA ALA A 57 5.85 -7.48 13.79
C ALA A 57 4.49 -8.15 14.07
N GLU A 58 3.39 -7.44 13.82
CA GLU A 58 2.04 -7.95 14.06
C GLU A 58 1.65 -9.07 13.09
N PHE A 59 2.05 -8.98 11.83
CA PHE A 59 1.83 -10.02 10.83
C PHE A 59 2.60 -11.30 11.18
N ARG A 60 3.85 -11.18 11.63
CA ARG A 60 4.63 -12.33 12.12
C ARG A 60 3.97 -13.01 13.31
N ARG A 61 3.40 -12.21 14.21
CA ARG A 61 2.68 -12.71 15.40
C ARG A 61 1.38 -13.43 15.03
N ARG A 62 0.58 -12.87 14.11
CA ARG A 62 -0.73 -13.40 13.71
C ARG A 62 -0.67 -14.51 12.65
N HIS A 63 0.31 -14.44 11.74
CA HIS A 63 0.44 -15.34 10.59
C HIS A 63 1.84 -15.96 10.51
N PRO A 64 2.26 -16.76 11.53
CA PRO A 64 3.61 -17.31 11.58
C PRO A 64 3.93 -18.19 10.34
N ALA A 65 2.96 -18.93 9.83
CA ALA A 65 3.14 -19.79 8.65
C ALA A 65 3.34 -19.03 7.32
N LEU A 66 3.00 -17.74 7.25
CA LEU A 66 3.10 -16.92 6.04
C LEU A 66 4.28 -15.95 6.07
N ARG A 67 5.00 -15.86 7.21
CA ARG A 67 6.12 -14.95 7.40
C ARG A 67 7.16 -15.08 6.29
N ASP A 68 7.61 -16.29 6.02
CA ASP A 68 8.74 -16.53 5.12
C ASP A 68 8.33 -16.55 3.64
N ARG A 69 7.01 -16.54 3.36
CA ARG A 69 6.45 -16.51 2.00
C ARG A 69 6.06 -15.10 1.55
N THR A 70 6.04 -14.16 2.48
CA THR A 70 5.57 -12.80 2.23
C THR A 70 6.75 -11.88 1.94
N SER A 71 6.78 -11.27 0.76
CA SER A 71 7.70 -10.16 0.52
C SER A 71 7.13 -8.89 1.14
N TYR A 72 7.80 -8.39 2.16
CA TYR A 72 7.44 -7.15 2.87
C TYR A 72 7.81 -5.88 2.08
N GLY A 73 8.49 -6.03 0.94
CA GLY A 73 8.96 -4.91 0.13
C GLY A 73 7.84 -4.25 -0.67
N TYR A 74 7.70 -2.94 -0.51
CA TYR A 74 7.01 -2.09 -1.49
C TYR A 74 8.03 -1.15 -2.12
N ARG A 75 8.26 -1.29 -3.44
CA ARG A 75 9.14 -0.41 -4.20
C ARG A 75 8.28 0.49 -5.09
N ARG A 76 8.38 1.79 -4.89
CA ARG A 76 7.87 2.77 -5.85
C ARG A 76 8.62 2.55 -7.17
N ILE A 77 7.90 2.16 -8.23
CA ILE A 77 8.50 2.17 -9.57
C ILE A 77 8.65 3.64 -9.95
N PRO A 78 9.87 4.15 -10.14
CA PRO A 78 10.08 5.52 -10.56
C PRO A 78 9.40 5.71 -11.92
N ARG A 79 8.59 6.75 -12.07
CA ARG A 79 8.10 7.18 -13.39
C ARG A 79 9.21 7.96 -14.08
N THR A 80 10.34 7.30 -14.37
CA THR A 80 11.25 7.82 -15.38
C THR A 80 10.60 7.51 -16.72
N VAL A 81 9.99 8.51 -17.33
CA VAL A 81 9.76 8.48 -18.77
C VAL A 81 11.13 8.70 -19.38
N PRO A 82 11.78 7.74 -20.06
CA PRO A 82 12.89 8.10 -20.92
C PRO A 82 12.30 9.02 -21.99
N ALA A 83 12.74 10.28 -22.02
CA ALA A 83 12.29 11.28 -22.98
C ALA A 83 12.85 11.02 -24.39
N THR A 84 12.92 9.77 -24.83
CA THR A 84 13.56 9.42 -26.11
C THR A 84 12.94 8.13 -26.63
N GLY A 85 12.03 8.26 -27.60
CA GLY A 85 11.46 7.09 -28.27
C GLY A 85 10.02 7.18 -28.78
N GLN A 86 9.39 8.37 -28.83
CA GLN A 86 8.29 8.56 -29.78
C GLN A 86 8.90 8.62 -31.19
N MET A 87 9.24 7.46 -31.74
CA MET A 87 9.41 7.34 -33.19
C MET A 87 8.03 7.59 -33.80
N GLY A 88 7.96 8.53 -34.74
CA GLY A 88 6.74 8.86 -35.45
C GLY A 88 6.14 7.59 -36.05
N LEU A 89 5.01 7.15 -35.51
CA LEU A 89 4.11 6.28 -36.25
C LEU A 89 3.38 7.20 -37.23
N PHE A 90 3.26 6.76 -38.49
CA PHE A 90 2.68 7.46 -39.65
C PHE A 90 3.70 8.33 -40.44
N GLU A 91 4.39 7.69 -41.38
CA GLU A 91 4.54 8.22 -42.76
C GLU A 91 3.51 7.52 -43.65
#